data_AF-A0A221SVZ2-F1
#
_entry.id   AF-A0A221SVZ2-F1
#
_cell.length_a   1.000
_cell.length_b   1.000
_cell.length_c   1.000
_cell.angle_alpha   90.00
_cell.angle_beta   90.00
_cell.angle_gamma   90.00
#
_symmetry.space_group_name_H-M   'P 1'
#
loop_
_entity.id
_entity.type
_entity.pdbx_description
1 polymer ?
#
loop_
_entity_poly.entity_id
_entity_poly.type
_entity_poly.pdbx_seq_one_letter_code
_entity_poly.pdbx_strand_id
1 'polypeptide(L)'
;MILRKWLLLGALLAGGAGAYTVKTGDTLYSIARRYGTTVTDLQRLNNLTSTTLEVGQVLRVPGEATLTTPAGTPVPAPAPTPAAPRPAPLPEEQLRPTAPDARIAGVNIQVPDSLRMGDAFVVRLSGARAGQATVRFPSEVGEDVRKPNEVLKPVGGAGEYLVLGRVVLGKTTPVVYEVMVGGELIRGRIPVRGLDQPIQHLNLPPKIGGLLKDPKKEAEDAAVNRAYERRTPQAWTRPFAPALKGAKATSSGFGQPRTYVAGSDITYHYGTDYPARTGTPVLAVNDGTVVMAGMYTVRGGLVVIDHGAGLTSLYFHQSRVVVKPGQKVTRGQKLGEVGTTGLSAGPHLHLEMRVRGESTNPAGWMNRLWPR
;
A
#
# COMPACT_ATOMS: atom_id res chain seq x y z
N MET A 1 -24.65 37.77 -48.29
CA MET A 1 -24.79 36.84 -47.15
C MET A 1 -23.58 35.91 -47.13
N ILE A 2 -22.41 36.45 -46.76
CA ILE A 2 -21.10 35.84 -47.03
C ILE A 2 -20.65 35.10 -45.77
N LEU A 3 -20.69 33.77 -45.84
CA LEU A 3 -20.19 32.90 -44.79
C LEU A 3 -18.66 32.96 -44.75
N ARG A 4 -18.14 33.00 -43.53
CA ARG A 4 -16.74 33.22 -43.16
C ARG A 4 -15.78 32.17 -43.76
N LYS A 5 -14.58 32.66 -44.11
CA LYS A 5 -13.26 32.00 -44.10
C LYS A 5 -13.13 31.04 -42.88
N TRP A 6 -12.31 29.99 -42.87
CA TRP A 6 -10.84 30.04 -42.93
C TRP A 6 -10.20 28.70 -43.36
N LEU A 7 -9.19 28.83 -44.23
CA LEU A 7 -8.05 27.91 -44.36
C LEU A 7 -7.36 27.73 -42.99
N LEU A 8 -6.89 26.52 -42.71
CA LEU A 8 -5.69 26.22 -41.91
C LEU A 8 -5.27 24.79 -42.31
N LEU A 9 -4.48 24.68 -43.38
CA LEU A 9 -3.02 24.47 -43.29
C LEU A 9 -2.67 23.31 -42.35
N GLY A 10 -2.56 22.12 -42.95
CA GLY A 10 -1.89 20.99 -42.31
C GLY A 10 -0.44 21.34 -42.06
N ALA A 11 -0.08 21.45 -40.79
CA ALA A 11 1.30 21.37 -40.34
C ALA A 11 1.45 20.06 -39.58
N LEU A 12 2.07 19.10 -40.26
CA LEU A 12 2.56 17.85 -39.73
C LEU A 12 3.58 18.17 -38.62
N LEU A 13 3.23 17.95 -37.35
CA LEU A 13 4.20 17.91 -36.26
C LEU A 13 4.28 16.47 -35.77
N ALA A 14 5.18 15.72 -36.41
CA ALA A 14 5.61 14.40 -35.99
C ALA A 14 6.44 14.55 -34.70
N GLY A 15 5.78 14.50 -33.55
CA GLY A 15 6.41 14.17 -32.28
C GLY A 15 6.62 12.65 -32.26
N GLY A 16 7.88 12.20 -32.21
CA GLY A 16 8.22 10.77 -32.27
C GLY A 16 7.52 9.98 -31.17
N ALA A 17 6.53 9.16 -31.55
CA ALA A 17 5.98 8.16 -30.65
C ALA A 17 7.11 7.19 -30.28
N GLY A 18 7.47 7.13 -29.00
CA GLY A 18 8.32 6.05 -28.50
C GLY A 18 7.61 4.72 -28.72
N ALA A 19 8.38 3.64 -28.88
CA ALA A 19 7.84 2.29 -28.95
C ALA A 19 8.25 1.51 -27.71
N TYR A 20 7.31 0.80 -27.11
CA TYR A 20 7.53 -0.06 -25.96
C TYR A 20 7.08 -1.48 -26.27
N THR A 21 8.01 -2.43 -26.20
CA THR A 21 7.69 -3.86 -26.32
C THR A 21 7.19 -4.39 -24.99
N VAL A 22 5.94 -4.82 -24.95
CA VAL A 22 5.28 -5.45 -23.80
C VAL A 22 6.09 -6.63 -23.33
N LYS A 23 6.42 -6.64 -22.03
CA LYS A 23 7.12 -7.73 -21.36
C LYS A 23 6.13 -8.55 -20.54
N THR A 24 6.52 -9.76 -20.20
CA THR A 24 5.76 -10.59 -19.26
C THR A 24 5.50 -9.82 -17.96
N GLY A 25 4.24 -9.81 -17.50
CA GLY A 25 3.82 -9.08 -16.31
C GLY A 25 3.34 -7.65 -16.56
N ASP A 26 3.56 -7.10 -17.77
CA ASP A 26 3.05 -5.77 -18.09
C ASP A 26 1.52 -5.75 -18.19
N THR A 27 0.96 -4.67 -17.68
CA THR A 27 -0.44 -4.29 -17.88
C THR A 27 -0.46 -2.95 -18.59
N LEU A 28 -1.53 -2.62 -19.30
CA LEU A 28 -1.68 -1.25 -19.82
C LEU A 28 -1.56 -0.21 -18.72
N TYR A 29 -1.95 -0.55 -17.48
CA TYR A 29 -1.78 0.33 -16.34
C TYR A 29 -0.31 0.53 -15.96
N SER A 30 0.49 -0.53 -15.87
CA SER A 30 1.93 -0.42 -15.56
C SER A 30 2.69 0.30 -16.68
N ILE A 31 2.31 0.09 -17.94
CA ILE A 31 2.91 0.77 -19.10
C ILE A 31 2.45 2.23 -19.16
N ALA A 32 1.15 2.51 -19.04
CA ALA A 32 0.63 3.87 -19.06
C ALA A 32 1.25 4.71 -17.93
N ARG A 33 1.34 4.14 -16.73
CA ARG A 33 2.03 4.75 -15.60
C ARG A 33 3.52 4.98 -15.86
N ARG A 34 4.20 4.04 -16.53
CA ARG A 34 5.62 4.17 -16.90
C ARG A 34 5.87 5.34 -17.85
N TYR A 35 4.94 5.59 -18.77
CA TYR A 35 5.04 6.63 -19.79
C TYR A 35 4.20 7.88 -19.48
N GLY A 36 3.80 8.07 -18.23
CA GLY A 36 3.11 9.28 -17.78
C GLY A 36 1.76 9.54 -18.47
N THR A 37 1.09 8.49 -18.94
CA THR A 37 -0.19 8.55 -19.65
C THR A 37 -1.26 7.74 -18.92
N THR A 38 -2.49 7.72 -19.44
CA THR A 38 -3.59 6.91 -18.90
C THR A 38 -3.76 5.62 -19.69
N VAL A 39 -4.39 4.61 -19.09
CA VAL A 39 -4.74 3.37 -19.81
C VAL A 39 -5.57 3.69 -21.04
N THR A 40 -6.53 4.60 -20.92
CA THR A 40 -7.41 5.03 -22.01
C THR A 40 -6.64 5.73 -23.14
N ASP A 41 -5.70 6.61 -22.80
CA ASP A 41 -4.88 7.31 -23.79
C ASP A 41 -3.90 6.37 -24.49
N LEU A 42 -3.30 5.44 -23.74
CA LEU A 42 -2.44 4.40 -24.30
C LEU A 42 -3.21 3.45 -25.22
N GLN A 43 -4.46 3.11 -24.87
CA GLN A 43 -5.33 2.31 -25.74
C GLN A 43 -5.66 3.06 -27.03
N ARG A 44 -6.08 4.32 -26.91
CA ARG A 44 -6.40 5.17 -28.06
C ARG A 44 -5.19 5.37 -28.97
N LEU A 45 -4.01 5.61 -28.40
CA LEU A 45 -2.75 5.77 -29.14
C LEU A 45 -2.35 4.51 -29.93
N ASN A 46 -2.84 3.34 -29.50
CA ASN A 46 -2.54 2.05 -30.10
C ASN A 46 -3.75 1.39 -30.79
N ASN A 47 -4.87 2.12 -30.93
CA ASN A 47 -6.15 1.60 -31.44
C ASN A 47 -6.60 0.30 -30.75
N LEU A 48 -6.28 0.14 -29.47
CA LEU A 48 -6.67 -1.05 -28.70
C LEU A 48 -8.11 -0.89 -28.22
N THR A 49 -8.95 -1.85 -28.58
CA THR A 49 -10.32 -1.97 -28.07
C THR A 49 -10.39 -2.83 -26.79
N SER A 50 -9.27 -3.48 -26.43
CA SER A 50 -9.12 -4.36 -25.27
C SER A 50 -7.99 -3.89 -24.36
N THR A 51 -8.03 -4.31 -23.09
CA THR A 51 -6.94 -4.05 -22.14
C THR A 51 -5.93 -5.20 -22.01
N THR A 52 -6.15 -6.28 -22.75
CA THR A 52 -5.25 -7.43 -22.80
C THR A 52 -4.03 -7.09 -23.66
N LEU A 53 -2.84 -7.39 -23.13
CA LEU A 53 -1.58 -7.20 -23.84
C LEU A 53 -0.93 -8.55 -24.08
N GLU A 54 -0.35 -8.71 -25.26
CA GLU A 54 0.45 -9.88 -25.61
C GLU A 54 1.93 -9.60 -25.32
N VAL A 55 2.63 -10.56 -24.72
CA VAL A 55 4.08 -10.44 -24.51
C VAL A 55 4.77 -10.37 -25.87
N GLY A 56 5.60 -9.34 -26.06
CA GLY A 56 6.22 -9.03 -27.35
C GLY A 56 5.42 -8.03 -28.20
N GLN A 57 4.19 -7.69 -27.82
CA GLN A 57 3.39 -6.65 -28.50
C GLN A 57 4.09 -5.30 -28.38
N VAL A 58 4.22 -4.58 -29.49
CA VAL A 58 4.82 -3.24 -29.49
C VAL A 58 3.74 -2.19 -29.38
N LEU A 59 3.79 -1.37 -28.33
CA LEU A 59 2.88 -0.25 -28.10
C LEU A 59 3.60 1.08 -28.40
N ARG A 60 2.92 1.95 -29.13
CA ARG A 60 3.20 3.38 -29.22
C ARG A 60 2.96 4.01 -27.84
N VAL A 61 3.94 4.74 -27.35
CA VAL A 61 3.90 5.43 -26.07
C VAL A 61 4.27 6.90 -26.28
N PRO A 62 3.73 7.84 -25.49
CA PRO A 62 4.07 9.26 -25.64
C PRO A 62 5.57 9.50 -25.43
N GLY A 63 6.21 10.25 -26.33
CA GLY A 63 7.60 10.72 -26.20
C GLY A 63 7.67 12.09 -25.52
N GLU A 64 8.69 12.31 -24.69
CA GLU A 64 8.86 13.57 -23.95
C GLU A 64 9.07 14.78 -24.88
N ALA A 65 8.18 15.77 -24.77
CA ALA A 65 8.47 17.16 -25.11
C ALA A 65 7.64 18.11 -24.22
N THR A 66 8.28 19.20 -23.85
CA THR A 66 8.00 20.20 -22.81
C THR A 66 6.70 21.02 -22.95
N LEU A 67 6.31 21.57 -21.79
CA LEU A 67 5.18 22.46 -21.45
C LEU A 67 4.80 23.53 -22.49
N THR A 68 3.49 23.79 -22.65
CA THR A 68 2.81 25.11 -22.47
C THR A 68 1.30 25.02 -22.71
N THR A 69 0.51 25.73 -21.88
CA THR A 69 -0.97 26.00 -21.98
C THR A 69 -1.19 27.37 -22.66
N PRO A 70 -2.38 27.77 -23.20
CA PRO A 70 -3.69 28.02 -22.50
C PRO A 70 -4.94 27.60 -23.35
N ALA A 71 -6.23 27.67 -23.01
CA ALA A 71 -7.09 27.87 -21.81
C ALA A 71 -8.56 27.52 -22.20
N GLY A 72 -9.42 27.17 -21.22
CA GLY A 72 -10.89 27.11 -21.37
C GLY A 72 -11.60 26.17 -20.37
N THR A 73 -12.32 26.74 -19.39
CA THR A 73 -13.07 26.18 -18.22
C THR A 73 -14.12 25.09 -18.53
N PRO A 74 -14.60 24.25 -17.56
CA PRO A 74 -14.90 24.53 -16.14
C PRO A 74 -14.23 23.58 -15.11
N VAL A 75 -14.05 24.06 -13.87
CA VAL A 75 -13.26 23.45 -12.78
C VAL A 75 -13.78 22.06 -12.35
N PRO A 76 -13.07 20.97 -12.67
CA PRO A 76 -13.19 19.69 -11.98
C PRO A 76 -12.31 19.74 -10.72
N ALA A 77 -12.61 18.92 -9.71
CA ALA A 77 -11.63 18.62 -8.66
C ALA A 77 -10.28 18.26 -9.35
N PRO A 78 -9.13 18.78 -8.88
CA PRO A 78 -7.87 18.63 -9.60
C PRO A 78 -7.66 17.17 -9.96
N ALA A 79 -7.53 16.91 -11.27
CA ALA A 79 -7.10 15.61 -11.74
C ALA A 79 -5.83 15.25 -10.96
N PRO A 80 -5.73 14.03 -10.39
CA PRO A 80 -4.51 13.66 -9.69
C PRO A 80 -3.37 13.79 -10.69
N THR A 81 -2.40 14.65 -10.38
CA THR A 81 -1.14 14.74 -11.09
C THR A 81 -0.63 13.32 -11.31
N PRO A 82 -0.23 12.92 -12.53
CA PRO A 82 0.37 11.62 -12.78
C PRO A 82 1.43 11.37 -11.70
N ALA A 83 1.24 10.32 -10.90
CA ALA A 83 2.17 10.02 -9.84
C ALA A 83 3.54 9.80 -10.47
N ALA A 84 4.52 10.60 -10.06
CA ALA A 84 5.87 10.54 -10.60
C ALA A 84 6.37 9.08 -10.67
N PRO A 85 7.13 8.72 -11.72
CA PRO A 85 7.74 7.40 -11.81
C PRO A 85 8.50 7.10 -10.52
N ARG A 86 8.44 5.85 -10.08
CA ARG A 86 9.07 5.44 -8.81
C ARG A 86 10.56 5.83 -8.88
N PRO A 87 11.09 6.53 -7.85
CA PRO A 87 12.51 6.87 -7.84
C PRO A 87 13.34 5.59 -7.88
N ALA A 88 14.48 5.63 -8.58
CA ALA A 88 15.43 4.53 -8.56
C ALA A 88 15.93 4.27 -7.13
N PRO A 89 16.30 3.02 -6.78
CA PRO A 89 16.93 2.73 -5.50
C PRO A 89 18.15 3.62 -5.26
N LEU A 90 18.37 4.01 -4.00
CA LEU A 90 19.54 4.80 -3.65
C LEU A 90 20.83 3.99 -3.89
N PRO A 91 21.92 4.64 -4.33
CA PRO A 91 23.22 3.98 -4.46
C PRO A 91 23.68 3.36 -3.13
N GLU A 92 24.41 2.24 -3.19
CA GLU A 92 24.89 1.54 -1.98
C GLU A 92 25.68 2.44 -1.02
N GLU A 93 26.42 3.41 -1.57
CA GLU A 93 27.19 4.40 -0.80
C GLU A 93 26.29 5.18 0.18
N GLN A 94 25.10 5.58 -0.28
CA GLN A 94 24.13 6.32 0.54
C GLN A 94 23.43 5.43 1.56
N LEU A 95 23.55 4.11 1.42
CA LEU A 95 22.95 3.12 2.31
C LEU A 95 23.97 2.51 3.28
N ARG A 96 25.25 2.92 3.26
CA ARG A 96 26.30 2.35 4.12
C ARG A 96 26.02 2.62 5.60
N PRO A 97 26.07 1.60 6.48
CA PRO A 97 25.95 1.79 7.92
C PRO A 97 27.00 2.76 8.43
N THR A 98 26.68 3.47 9.51
CA THR A 98 27.69 4.18 10.30
C THR A 98 28.66 3.19 10.96
N ALA A 99 29.78 3.70 11.49
CA ALA A 99 30.74 2.88 12.22
C ALA A 99 30.04 2.10 13.36
N PRO A 100 30.42 0.84 13.65
CA PRO A 100 29.73 0.00 14.63
C PRO A 100 29.66 0.57 16.05
N ASP A 101 30.60 1.44 16.41
CA ASP A 101 30.74 2.14 17.68
C ASP A 101 30.08 3.54 17.69
N ALA A 102 29.61 4.03 16.54
CA ALA A 102 28.95 5.33 16.45
C ALA A 102 27.67 5.35 17.30
N ARG A 103 27.49 6.40 18.11
CA ARG A 103 26.31 6.60 18.97
C ARG A 103 25.86 8.06 18.91
N ILE A 104 24.60 8.31 19.23
CA ILE A 104 24.06 9.64 19.51
C ILE A 104 23.96 9.77 21.03
N ALA A 105 24.63 10.76 21.62
CA ALA A 105 24.62 10.93 23.07
C ALA A 105 23.17 11.14 23.58
N GLY A 106 22.76 10.36 24.58
CA GLY A 106 21.42 10.45 25.18
C GLY A 106 20.30 9.78 24.35
N VAL A 107 20.65 8.97 23.35
CA VAL A 107 19.70 8.12 22.60
C VAL A 107 20.24 6.69 22.50
N ASN A 108 19.46 5.75 23.02
CA ASN A 108 19.63 4.32 22.79
C ASN A 108 18.72 3.88 21.65
N ILE A 109 19.25 3.10 20.71
CA ILE A 109 18.51 2.61 19.55
C ILE A 109 18.46 1.08 19.65
N GLN A 110 17.26 0.52 19.69
CA GLN A 110 17.05 -0.92 19.62
C GLN A 110 16.18 -1.26 18.43
N VAL A 111 16.65 -2.21 17.62
CA VAL A 111 15.97 -2.74 16.44
C VAL A 111 15.98 -4.27 16.49
N PRO A 112 15.11 -4.97 15.75
CA PRO A 112 15.20 -6.41 15.61
C PRO A 112 16.50 -6.84 14.93
N ASP A 113 17.03 -8.00 15.31
CA ASP A 113 18.25 -8.56 14.69
C ASP A 113 18.02 -9.03 13.25
N SER A 114 16.78 -9.40 12.92
CA SER A 114 16.37 -9.78 11.57
C SER A 114 14.87 -9.57 11.36
N LEU A 115 14.49 -9.47 10.09
CA LEU A 115 13.11 -9.31 9.63
C LEU A 115 12.81 -10.34 8.54
N ARG A 116 11.52 -10.53 8.26
CA ARG A 116 11.03 -11.20 7.06
C ARG A 116 10.24 -10.24 6.20
N MET A 117 10.11 -10.54 4.91
CA MET A 117 9.19 -9.82 4.03
C MET A 117 7.77 -9.82 4.61
N GLY A 118 7.12 -8.66 4.61
CA GLY A 118 5.80 -8.47 5.21
C GLY A 118 5.77 -8.39 6.74
N ASP A 119 6.91 -8.32 7.44
CA ASP A 119 6.91 -8.03 8.87
C ASP A 119 6.60 -6.54 9.12
N ALA A 120 5.85 -6.28 10.21
CA ALA A 120 5.89 -5.00 10.91
C ALA A 120 7.00 -5.06 11.96
N PHE A 121 7.70 -3.95 12.18
CA PHE A 121 8.72 -3.87 13.21
C PHE A 121 8.73 -2.52 13.92
N VAL A 122 9.59 -2.37 14.92
CA VAL A 122 9.74 -1.14 15.68
C VAL A 122 11.22 -0.79 15.76
N VAL A 123 11.54 0.48 15.50
CA VAL A 123 12.76 1.12 16.00
C VAL A 123 12.42 1.71 17.36
N ARG A 124 12.96 1.12 18.43
CA ARG A 124 12.79 1.62 19.80
C ARG A 124 13.88 2.63 20.10
N LEU A 125 13.48 3.77 20.63
CA LEU A 125 14.36 4.86 20.99
C LEU A 125 14.15 5.15 22.46
N SER A 126 15.22 5.17 23.24
CA SER A 126 15.13 5.57 24.65
C SER A 126 16.22 6.53 25.08
N GLY A 127 15.98 7.26 26.17
CA GLY A 127 16.91 8.24 26.72
C GLY A 127 16.44 9.68 26.61
N ALA A 128 17.21 10.59 27.22
CA ALA A 128 16.82 11.98 27.44
C ALA A 128 16.55 12.77 26.13
N ARG A 129 17.20 12.37 25.02
CA ARG A 129 17.05 13.03 23.71
C ARG A 129 16.22 12.21 22.72
N ALA A 130 15.72 11.04 23.10
CA ALA A 130 15.01 10.14 22.19
C ALA A 130 13.73 10.75 21.60
N GLY A 131 13.03 11.60 22.36
CA GLY A 131 11.83 12.30 21.87
C GLY A 131 12.11 13.37 20.81
N GLN A 132 13.38 13.79 20.67
CA GLN A 132 13.82 14.75 19.66
C GLN A 132 14.22 14.05 18.35
N ALA A 133 14.31 12.72 18.36
CA ALA A 133 14.78 11.97 17.22
C ALA A 133 13.78 11.99 16.07
N THR A 134 14.29 11.82 14.86
CA THR A 134 13.50 11.41 13.70
C THR A 134 14.09 10.14 13.11
N VAL A 135 13.23 9.32 12.50
CA VAL A 135 13.63 8.09 11.85
C VAL A 135 13.24 8.12 10.39
N ARG A 136 14.10 7.58 9.53
CA ARG A 136 13.81 7.36 8.11
C ARG A 136 14.22 5.96 7.68
N PHE A 137 13.72 5.52 6.54
CA PHE A 137 14.07 4.24 5.94
C PHE A 137 14.53 4.42 4.49
N PRO A 138 15.79 4.81 4.24
CA PRO A 138 16.29 5.09 2.89
C PRO A 138 16.18 3.89 1.93
N SER A 139 16.24 2.67 2.45
CA SER A 139 16.04 1.45 1.64
C SER A 139 14.63 1.31 1.06
N GLU A 140 13.66 2.12 1.51
CA GLU A 140 12.31 2.14 0.92
C GLU A 140 12.30 2.85 -0.45
N VAL A 141 13.30 3.67 -0.79
CA VAL A 141 13.39 4.31 -2.11
C VAL A 141 13.60 3.23 -3.18
N GLY A 142 12.77 3.24 -4.22
CA GLY A 142 12.76 2.17 -5.23
C GLY A 142 11.81 1.01 -4.92
N GLU A 143 11.24 0.97 -3.73
CA GLU A 143 10.26 -0.06 -3.33
C GLU A 143 8.82 0.38 -3.62
N ASP A 144 7.91 -0.59 -3.70
CA ASP A 144 6.48 -0.31 -3.93
C ASP A 144 5.75 0.15 -2.68
N VAL A 145 6.29 1.17 -2.01
CA VAL A 145 5.69 1.74 -0.80
C VAL A 145 5.17 3.14 -1.03
N ARG A 146 4.22 3.54 -0.19
CA ARG A 146 3.72 4.90 -0.13
C ARG A 146 4.66 5.78 0.68
N LYS A 147 5.05 6.93 0.13
CA LYS A 147 5.95 7.92 0.77
C LYS A 147 7.25 7.25 1.27
N PRO A 148 8.06 6.67 0.35
CA PRO A 148 9.32 6.04 0.74
C PRO A 148 10.25 7.05 1.42
N ASN A 149 11.02 6.57 2.40
CA ASN A 149 12.01 7.38 3.11
C ASN A 149 11.41 8.63 3.82
N GLU A 150 10.14 8.56 4.22
CA GLU A 150 9.52 9.66 4.94
C GLU A 150 10.15 9.92 6.32
N VAL A 151 10.10 11.17 6.76
CA VAL A 151 10.58 11.59 8.08
C VAL A 151 9.56 11.24 9.14
N LEU A 152 9.90 10.28 9.99
CA LEU A 152 9.02 9.77 11.04
C LEU A 152 9.41 10.39 12.38
N LYS A 153 8.43 10.99 13.04
CA LYS A 153 8.55 11.35 14.45
C LYS A 153 8.15 10.14 15.30
N PRO A 154 8.91 9.83 16.36
CA PRO A 154 8.51 8.78 17.27
C PRO A 154 7.20 9.11 17.98
N VAL A 155 6.45 8.06 18.32
CA VAL A 155 5.34 8.14 19.28
C VAL A 155 5.79 7.51 20.59
N GLY A 156 5.33 8.05 21.72
CA GLY A 156 5.76 7.62 23.05
C GLY A 156 5.87 8.80 24.02
N GLY A 157 6.51 8.56 25.15
CA GLY A 157 6.66 9.53 26.23
C GLY A 157 7.53 8.96 27.35
N ALA A 158 7.82 9.79 28.36
CA ALA A 158 8.62 9.40 29.53
C ALA A 158 9.98 8.77 29.19
N GLY A 159 10.62 9.22 28.11
CA GLY A 159 11.93 8.72 27.69
C GLY A 159 11.90 7.45 26.84
N GLU A 160 10.72 6.89 26.54
CA GLU A 160 10.52 5.70 25.71
C GLU A 160 9.67 6.02 24.49
N TYR A 161 10.23 5.72 23.32
CA TYR A 161 9.73 6.18 22.04
C TYR A 161 9.83 5.08 20.99
N LEU A 162 8.94 5.10 20.01
CA LEU A 162 8.90 4.10 18.96
C LEU A 162 8.65 4.73 17.60
N VAL A 163 9.22 4.13 16.57
CA VAL A 163 8.80 4.31 15.18
C VAL A 163 8.44 2.97 14.59
N LEU A 164 7.21 2.84 14.07
CA LEU A 164 6.78 1.65 13.34
C LEU A 164 7.54 1.56 12.01
N GLY A 165 8.00 0.37 11.68
CA GLY A 165 8.60 0.01 10.41
C GLY A 165 7.77 -1.05 9.69
N ARG A 166 8.07 -1.23 8.40
CA ARG A 166 7.39 -2.17 7.51
C ARG A 166 8.40 -2.82 6.56
N VAL A 167 8.10 -4.02 6.10
CA VAL A 167 8.86 -4.70 5.06
C VAL A 167 7.90 -5.10 3.95
N VAL A 168 8.17 -4.69 2.71
CA VAL A 168 7.31 -5.03 1.56
C VAL A 168 7.38 -6.53 1.27
N LEU A 169 6.28 -7.11 0.82
CA LEU A 169 6.29 -8.49 0.31
C LEU A 169 7.15 -8.59 -0.96
N GLY A 170 7.95 -9.65 -1.06
CA GLY A 170 8.95 -9.82 -2.12
C GLY A 170 10.28 -9.12 -1.86
N LYS A 171 10.41 -8.28 -0.83
CA LYS A 171 11.71 -7.68 -0.47
C LYS A 171 12.63 -8.72 0.17
N THR A 172 13.83 -8.85 -0.36
CA THR A 172 14.91 -9.69 0.21
C THR A 172 16.15 -8.86 0.57
N THR A 173 16.15 -7.57 0.27
CA THR A 173 17.25 -6.66 0.62
C THR A 173 17.11 -6.17 2.06
N PRO A 174 18.22 -5.87 2.76
CA PRO A 174 18.17 -5.32 4.11
C PRO A 174 17.33 -4.04 4.21
N VAL A 175 16.65 -3.87 5.35
CA VAL A 175 16.11 -2.57 5.73
C VAL A 175 17.26 -1.70 6.22
N VAL A 176 17.42 -0.53 5.62
CA VAL A 176 18.35 0.51 6.09
C VAL A 176 17.52 1.54 6.84
N TYR A 177 17.88 1.83 8.08
CA TYR A 177 17.23 2.86 8.90
C TYR A 177 18.22 3.96 9.24
N GLU A 178 17.70 5.18 9.39
CA GLU A 178 18.43 6.35 9.86
C GLU A 178 17.75 6.90 11.11
N VAL A 179 18.52 7.16 12.17
CA VAL A 179 18.06 7.90 13.35
C VAL A 179 18.84 9.20 13.41
N MET A 180 18.13 10.33 13.47
CA MET A 180 18.73 11.67 13.48
C MET A 180 18.28 12.45 14.71
N VAL A 181 19.22 13.15 15.36
CA VAL A 181 18.95 14.12 16.42
C VAL A 181 19.79 15.37 16.17
N GLY A 182 19.17 16.49 15.81
CA GLY A 182 19.92 17.68 15.37
C GLY A 182 20.75 17.35 14.13
N GLY A 183 22.07 17.56 14.21
CA GLY A 183 23.02 17.21 13.14
C GLY A 183 23.64 15.80 13.25
N GLU A 184 23.35 15.06 14.32
CA GLU A 184 23.89 13.71 14.53
C GLU A 184 23.03 12.67 13.78
N LEU A 185 23.68 11.70 13.12
CA LEU A 185 23.04 10.65 12.34
C LEU A 185 23.65 9.29 12.69
N ILE A 186 22.78 8.30 12.93
CA ILE A 186 23.13 6.88 12.96
C ILE A 186 22.40 6.17 11.85
N ARG A 187 23.13 5.36 11.08
CA ARG A 187 22.57 4.51 10.04
C ARG A 187 22.85 3.05 10.36
N GLY A 188 21.79 2.26 10.48
CA GLY A 188 21.90 0.82 10.67
C GLY A 188 21.25 0.03 9.54
N ARG A 189 21.51 -1.28 9.55
CA ARG A 189 20.93 -2.24 8.62
C ARG A 189 20.32 -3.40 9.39
N ILE A 190 19.17 -3.87 8.94
CA ILE A 190 18.48 -5.04 9.47
C ILE A 190 18.31 -6.03 8.32
N PRO A 191 18.87 -7.25 8.41
CA PRO A 191 18.72 -8.24 7.35
C PRO A 191 17.25 -8.67 7.19
N VAL A 192 16.85 -8.91 5.95
CA VAL A 192 15.49 -9.36 5.58
C VAL A 192 15.57 -10.75 4.95
N ARG A 193 14.67 -11.64 5.35
CA ARG A 193 14.50 -12.98 4.78
C ARG A 193 13.17 -13.13 4.06
N GLY A 194 13.07 -14.13 3.19
CA GLY A 194 11.79 -14.55 2.59
C GLY A 194 10.85 -15.19 3.61
N LEU A 195 9.67 -15.62 3.13
CA LEU A 195 8.70 -16.43 3.89
C LEU A 195 8.80 -17.92 3.58
N ASP A 196 9.63 -18.32 2.62
CA ASP A 196 9.84 -19.71 2.18
C ASP A 196 8.53 -20.48 1.92
N GLN A 197 7.54 -19.79 1.31
CA GLN A 197 6.23 -20.34 1.00
C GLN A 197 6.16 -20.84 -0.46
N PRO A 198 5.50 -22.00 -0.73
CA PRO A 198 5.32 -22.49 -2.09
C PRO A 198 4.39 -21.57 -2.88
N ILE A 199 4.64 -21.36 -4.17
CA ILE A 199 3.75 -20.58 -5.05
C ILE A 199 2.43 -21.33 -5.25
N GLN A 200 1.31 -20.64 -5.08
CA GLN A 200 -0.03 -21.17 -5.41
C GLN A 200 -0.46 -20.73 -6.80
N HIS A 201 -0.92 -21.67 -7.62
CA HIS A 201 -1.51 -21.38 -8.93
C HIS A 201 -3.03 -21.36 -8.79
N LEU A 202 -3.64 -20.18 -8.82
CA LEU A 202 -5.08 -20.00 -8.59
C LEU A 202 -5.78 -19.59 -9.88
N ASN A 203 -6.71 -20.42 -10.37
CA ASN A 203 -7.56 -20.04 -11.50
C ASN A 203 -8.73 -19.17 -11.00
N LEU A 204 -8.77 -17.90 -11.41
CA LEU A 204 -9.90 -17.02 -11.08
C LEU A 204 -11.09 -17.29 -12.01
N PRO A 205 -12.31 -17.50 -11.47
CA PRO A 205 -13.53 -17.54 -12.28
C PRO A 205 -13.74 -16.23 -13.07
N PRO A 206 -14.31 -16.26 -14.30
CA PRO A 206 -14.50 -15.08 -15.15
C PRO A 206 -15.26 -13.91 -14.49
N LYS A 207 -16.22 -14.23 -13.61
CA LYS A 207 -17.00 -13.24 -12.85
C LYS A 207 -16.14 -12.37 -11.91
N ILE A 208 -15.04 -12.94 -11.39
CA ILE A 208 -14.10 -12.27 -10.49
C ILE A 208 -13.19 -11.30 -11.26
N GLY A 209 -12.80 -11.65 -12.49
CA GLY A 209 -12.01 -10.77 -13.37
C GLY A 209 -12.74 -9.50 -13.79
N GLY A 210 -14.08 -9.54 -13.89
CA GLY A 210 -14.90 -8.36 -14.25
C GLY A 210 -14.87 -7.25 -13.20
N LEU A 211 -14.89 -7.60 -11.90
CA LEU A 211 -14.84 -6.62 -10.80
C LEU A 211 -13.52 -5.84 -10.77
N LEU A 212 -12.41 -6.48 -11.16
CA LEU A 212 -11.10 -5.85 -11.21
C LEU A 212 -10.98 -4.79 -12.31
N LYS A 213 -11.88 -4.81 -13.29
CA LYS A 213 -11.96 -3.86 -14.40
C LYS A 213 -13.04 -2.79 -14.20
N ASP A 214 -13.75 -2.81 -13.06
CA ASP A 214 -14.82 -1.85 -12.78
C ASP A 214 -14.22 -0.44 -12.55
N PRO A 215 -14.69 0.61 -13.25
CA PRO A 215 -14.21 1.98 -13.07
C PRO A 215 -14.32 2.50 -11.62
N LYS A 216 -15.27 1.99 -10.83
CA LYS A 216 -15.43 2.37 -9.42
C LYS A 216 -14.26 1.90 -8.55
N LYS A 217 -13.48 0.91 -9.00
CA LYS A 217 -12.29 0.42 -8.29
C LYS A 217 -11.27 1.53 -8.07
N GLU A 218 -11.09 2.43 -9.03
CA GLU A 218 -10.11 3.51 -8.93
C GLU A 218 -10.49 4.49 -7.80
N ALA A 219 -11.77 4.89 -7.74
CA ALA A 219 -12.28 5.73 -6.67
C ALA A 219 -12.19 5.04 -5.30
N GLU A 220 -12.46 3.73 -5.25
CA GLU A 220 -12.33 2.91 -4.05
C GLU A 220 -10.87 2.84 -3.58
N ASP A 221 -9.92 2.58 -4.49
CA ASP A 221 -8.48 2.55 -4.19
C ASP A 221 -7.98 3.92 -3.74
N ALA A 222 -8.43 5.01 -4.37
CA ALA A 222 -8.11 6.37 -3.95
C ALA A 222 -8.63 6.68 -2.54
N ALA A 223 -9.83 6.22 -2.19
CA ALA A 223 -10.38 6.38 -0.84
C ALA A 223 -9.56 5.62 0.21
N VAL A 224 -9.18 4.38 -0.09
CA VAL A 224 -8.32 3.56 0.76
C VAL A 224 -6.92 4.19 0.88
N ASN A 225 -6.35 4.72 -0.21
CA ASN A 225 -5.05 5.38 -0.19
C ASN A 225 -5.01 6.62 0.73
N ARG A 226 -6.09 7.42 0.75
CA ARG A 226 -6.20 8.54 1.69
C ARG A 226 -6.16 8.10 3.16
N ALA A 227 -6.66 6.91 3.48
CA ALA A 227 -6.56 6.38 4.85
C ALA A 227 -5.11 6.16 5.28
N TYR A 228 -4.22 5.78 4.36
CA TYR A 228 -2.81 5.50 4.63
C TYR A 228 -1.93 6.73 4.82
N GLU A 229 -2.41 7.90 4.38
CA GLU A 229 -1.67 9.17 4.52
C GLU A 229 -1.76 9.74 5.93
N ARG A 230 -2.68 9.22 6.75
CA ARG A 230 -2.93 9.70 8.12
C ARG A 230 -1.73 9.39 9.02
N ARG A 231 -1.33 10.37 9.83
CA ARG A 231 -0.29 10.27 10.87
C ARG A 231 -0.86 10.75 12.20
N THR A 232 -1.95 10.12 12.64
CA THR A 232 -2.64 10.45 13.89
C THR A 232 -1.85 9.88 15.09
N PRO A 233 -2.00 10.44 16.30
CA PRO A 233 -1.39 9.86 17.50
C PRO A 233 -1.88 8.42 17.75
N GLN A 234 -1.02 7.60 18.36
CA GLN A 234 -1.37 6.23 18.76
C GLN A 234 -2.67 6.22 19.58
N ALA A 235 -3.65 5.42 19.16
CA ALA A 235 -4.94 5.28 19.83
C ALA A 235 -5.03 4.03 20.71
N TRP A 236 -4.24 2.99 20.44
CA TRP A 236 -4.32 1.74 21.20
C TRP A 236 -3.49 1.81 22.48
N THR A 237 -4.05 1.24 23.54
CA THR A 237 -3.42 1.13 24.88
C THR A 237 -3.34 -0.32 25.36
N ARG A 238 -3.89 -1.26 24.59
CA ARG A 238 -4.03 -2.68 24.95
C ARG A 238 -3.48 -3.58 23.85
N PRO A 239 -3.13 -4.84 24.16
CA PRO A 239 -2.77 -5.82 23.15
C PRO A 239 -3.85 -5.98 22.08
N PHE A 240 -3.47 -6.10 20.81
CA PHE A 240 -4.43 -6.34 19.73
C PHE A 240 -5.17 -7.67 19.95
N ALA A 241 -6.46 -7.71 19.61
CA ALA A 241 -7.31 -8.88 19.71
C ALA A 241 -7.64 -9.47 18.34
N PRO A 242 -7.93 -10.78 18.27
CA PRO A 242 -8.56 -11.37 17.10
C PRO A 242 -9.85 -10.64 16.70
N ALA A 243 -10.03 -10.43 15.39
CA ALA A 243 -11.23 -9.80 14.82
C ALA A 243 -12.48 -10.70 14.85
N LEU A 244 -12.30 -11.99 15.12
CA LEU A 244 -13.36 -12.99 15.26
C LEU A 244 -13.17 -13.76 16.57
N LYS A 245 -14.27 -13.98 17.31
CA LYS A 245 -14.23 -14.82 18.51
C LYS A 245 -13.98 -16.28 18.12
N GLY A 246 -12.96 -16.91 18.71
CA GLY A 246 -12.70 -18.33 18.54
C GLY A 246 -12.19 -18.74 17.14
N ALA A 247 -11.73 -17.79 16.32
CA ALA A 247 -11.09 -18.13 15.05
C ALA A 247 -9.79 -18.91 15.30
N LYS A 248 -9.79 -20.19 14.94
CA LYS A 248 -8.64 -21.09 15.05
C LYS A 248 -8.03 -21.48 13.70
N ALA A 249 -8.79 -21.33 12.62
CA ALA A 249 -8.39 -21.74 11.27
C ALA A 249 -8.21 -20.51 10.36
N THR A 250 -7.18 -20.56 9.52
CA THR A 250 -6.99 -19.64 8.38
C THR A 250 -7.15 -20.43 7.09
N SER A 251 -7.97 -19.97 6.16
CA SER A 251 -8.07 -20.60 4.82
C SER A 251 -6.94 -20.19 3.91
N SER A 252 -6.39 -18.98 4.10
CA SER A 252 -5.20 -18.52 3.39
C SER A 252 -4.36 -17.58 4.26
N GLY A 253 -3.08 -17.90 4.37
CA GLY A 253 -2.12 -17.14 5.17
C GLY A 253 -1.67 -15.86 4.47
N PHE A 254 -1.19 -14.90 5.27
CA PHE A 254 -0.53 -13.70 4.77
C PHE A 254 0.77 -14.05 4.03
N GLY A 255 1.06 -13.26 3.00
CA GLY A 255 2.29 -13.35 2.23
C GLY A 255 2.35 -14.52 1.27
N GLN A 256 1.27 -15.31 1.14
CA GLN A 256 1.17 -16.45 0.24
C GLN A 256 1.43 -15.99 -1.21
N PRO A 257 2.53 -16.41 -1.87
CA PRO A 257 2.77 -16.10 -3.26
C PRO A 257 1.76 -16.84 -4.15
N ARG A 258 1.24 -16.14 -5.14
CA ARG A 258 0.17 -16.56 -6.03
C ARG A 258 0.47 -16.16 -7.47
N THR A 259 0.09 -17.00 -8.41
CA THR A 259 -0.04 -16.65 -9.83
C THR A 259 -1.46 -16.94 -10.27
N TYR A 260 -2.08 -16.01 -11.00
CA TYR A 260 -3.44 -16.17 -11.50
C TYR A 260 -3.50 -16.68 -12.94
N VAL A 261 -2.36 -16.63 -13.64
CA VAL A 261 -2.13 -17.19 -14.96
C VAL A 261 -0.74 -17.85 -14.91
N ALA A 262 -0.57 -19.03 -15.52
CA ALA A 262 0.73 -19.69 -15.56
C ALA A 262 1.77 -18.76 -16.23
N GLY A 263 2.88 -18.50 -15.53
CA GLY A 263 3.95 -17.61 -16.00
C GLY A 263 3.73 -16.11 -15.74
N SER A 264 2.67 -15.70 -15.02
CA SER A 264 2.50 -14.32 -14.58
C SER A 264 3.45 -13.96 -13.43
N ASP A 265 3.65 -12.66 -13.20
CA ASP A 265 4.30 -12.17 -11.99
C ASP A 265 3.64 -12.74 -10.72
N ILE A 266 4.48 -13.00 -9.72
CA ILE A 266 4.04 -13.44 -8.41
C ILE A 266 3.34 -12.27 -7.72
N THR A 267 2.07 -12.46 -7.40
CA THR A 267 1.31 -11.58 -6.50
C THR A 267 1.24 -12.21 -5.12
N TYR A 268 1.06 -11.40 -4.09
CA TYR A 268 0.99 -11.89 -2.73
C TYR A 268 -0.40 -11.72 -2.13
N HIS A 269 -0.71 -12.57 -1.14
CA HIS A 269 -1.87 -12.37 -0.28
C HIS A 269 -1.58 -11.31 0.79
N TYR A 270 -2.19 -10.14 0.66
CA TYR A 270 -1.90 -8.96 1.50
C TYR A 270 -2.60 -8.95 2.87
N GLY A 271 -3.39 -9.98 3.17
CA GLY A 271 -4.12 -10.13 4.42
C GLY A 271 -4.13 -11.57 4.90
N THR A 272 -5.00 -11.88 5.85
CA THR A 272 -5.26 -13.26 6.30
C THR A 272 -6.76 -13.53 6.22
N ASP A 273 -7.10 -14.68 5.65
CA ASP A 273 -8.48 -15.10 5.48
C ASP A 273 -8.88 -16.02 6.65
N TYR A 274 -9.95 -15.64 7.34
CA TYR A 274 -10.53 -16.38 8.45
C TYR A 274 -11.93 -16.88 8.05
N PRO A 275 -12.09 -18.17 7.72
CA PRO A 275 -13.38 -18.75 7.43
C PRO A 275 -14.34 -18.58 8.60
N ALA A 276 -15.55 -18.11 8.30
CA ALA A 276 -16.60 -17.98 9.27
C ALA A 276 -17.96 -17.93 8.57
N ARG A 277 -19.02 -18.38 9.26
CA ARG A 277 -20.37 -18.34 8.71
C ARG A 277 -20.79 -16.88 8.47
N THR A 278 -21.53 -16.62 7.40
CA THR A 278 -22.19 -15.33 7.19
C THR A 278 -22.97 -14.93 8.43
N GLY A 279 -22.91 -13.64 8.81
CA GLY A 279 -23.53 -13.13 10.04
C GLY A 279 -22.64 -13.19 11.28
N THR A 280 -21.50 -13.90 11.24
CA THR A 280 -20.55 -13.93 12.37
C THR A 280 -20.05 -12.51 12.67
N PRO A 281 -20.09 -12.02 13.92
CA PRO A 281 -19.65 -10.66 14.25
C PRO A 281 -18.17 -10.42 13.91
N VAL A 282 -17.90 -9.35 13.16
CA VAL A 282 -16.55 -8.82 12.93
C VAL A 282 -16.26 -7.76 13.98
N LEU A 283 -15.14 -7.88 14.68
CA LEU A 283 -14.78 -7.06 15.83
C LEU A 283 -13.54 -6.21 15.54
N ALA A 284 -13.49 -5.01 16.12
CA ALA A 284 -12.31 -4.15 16.08
C ALA A 284 -11.12 -4.83 16.77
N VAL A 285 -9.99 -4.98 16.06
CA VAL A 285 -8.77 -5.57 16.64
C VAL A 285 -8.15 -4.69 17.73
N ASN A 286 -8.42 -3.38 17.70
CA ASN A 286 -8.03 -2.45 18.74
C ASN A 286 -8.83 -1.13 18.68
N ASP A 287 -8.55 -0.23 19.63
CA ASP A 287 -9.10 1.11 19.68
C ASP A 287 -8.65 1.94 18.47
N GLY A 288 -9.52 2.82 17.96
CA GLY A 288 -9.19 3.66 16.81
C GLY A 288 -10.37 4.48 16.29
N THR A 289 -10.20 5.08 15.13
CA THR A 289 -11.24 5.84 14.43
C THR A 289 -11.53 5.20 13.08
N VAL A 290 -12.80 4.95 12.79
CA VAL A 290 -13.24 4.46 11.48
C VAL A 290 -13.00 5.55 10.45
N VAL A 291 -12.22 5.27 9.41
CA VAL A 291 -11.88 6.22 8.34
C VAL A 291 -12.52 5.86 7.01
N MET A 292 -13.04 4.64 6.88
CA MET A 292 -13.84 4.19 5.75
C MET A 292 -14.78 3.08 6.24
N ALA A 293 -16.05 3.14 5.85
CA ALA A 293 -17.03 2.10 6.17
C ALA A 293 -18.16 2.15 5.15
N GLY A 294 -18.48 1.01 4.55
CA GLY A 294 -19.54 0.93 3.53
C GLY A 294 -19.45 -0.32 2.65
N MET A 295 -20.28 -0.35 1.61
CA MET A 295 -20.27 -1.38 0.57
C MET A 295 -19.58 -0.85 -0.67
N TYR A 296 -18.56 -1.59 -1.13
CA TYR A 296 -17.74 -1.24 -2.27
C TYR A 296 -17.69 -2.37 -3.28
N THR A 297 -17.41 -2.04 -4.54
CA THR A 297 -17.48 -2.99 -5.66
C THR A 297 -16.47 -4.12 -5.49
N VAL A 298 -15.21 -3.79 -5.21
CA VAL A 298 -14.14 -4.79 -5.20
C VAL A 298 -13.95 -5.37 -3.80
N ARG A 299 -13.86 -4.52 -2.76
CA ARG A 299 -13.62 -5.00 -1.40
C ARG A 299 -14.87 -5.49 -0.67
N GLY A 300 -16.06 -5.30 -1.25
CA GLY A 300 -17.32 -5.65 -0.62
C GLY A 300 -17.62 -4.74 0.57
N GLY A 301 -18.23 -5.32 1.62
CA GLY A 301 -18.42 -4.64 2.89
C GLY A 301 -17.07 -4.41 3.56
N LEU A 302 -16.62 -3.17 3.56
CA LEU A 302 -15.32 -2.76 4.05
C LEU A 302 -15.48 -1.86 5.26
N VAL A 303 -14.65 -2.12 6.28
CA VAL A 303 -14.35 -1.16 7.34
C VAL A 303 -12.84 -0.94 7.37
N VAL A 304 -12.40 0.30 7.55
CA VAL A 304 -10.99 0.67 7.76
C VAL A 304 -10.91 1.49 9.03
N ILE A 305 -10.05 1.08 9.96
CA ILE A 305 -9.80 1.77 11.23
C ILE A 305 -8.38 2.34 11.20
N ASP A 306 -8.26 3.64 11.47
CA ASP A 306 -7.01 4.32 11.80
C ASP A 306 -6.75 4.15 13.29
N HIS A 307 -5.68 3.43 13.62
CA HIS A 307 -5.23 3.17 14.98
C HIS A 307 -4.21 4.20 15.46
N GLY A 308 -3.74 5.11 14.60
CA GLY A 308 -2.64 6.01 14.93
C GLY A 308 -1.26 5.47 14.56
N ALA A 309 -0.23 6.31 14.69
CA ALA A 309 1.16 6.05 14.31
C ALA A 309 1.34 5.49 12.88
N GLY A 310 0.39 5.75 11.98
CA GLY A 310 0.36 5.20 10.63
C GLY A 310 -0.12 3.75 10.52
N LEU A 311 -0.68 3.16 11.59
CA LEU A 311 -1.27 1.83 11.59
C LEU A 311 -2.75 1.86 11.23
N THR A 312 -3.14 1.01 10.29
CA THR A 312 -4.55 0.80 9.92
C THR A 312 -4.91 -0.68 9.92
N SER A 313 -6.16 -1.01 10.28
CA SER A 313 -6.73 -2.33 10.06
C SER A 313 -7.90 -2.25 9.08
N LEU A 314 -8.02 -3.26 8.22
CA LEU A 314 -9.05 -3.32 7.17
C LEU A 314 -9.80 -4.66 7.25
N TYR A 315 -11.12 -4.60 7.13
CA TYR A 315 -12.04 -5.73 7.32
C TYR A 315 -12.98 -5.84 6.12
N PHE A 316 -12.76 -6.84 5.27
CA PHE A 316 -13.39 -6.93 3.95
C PHE A 316 -14.57 -7.90 3.93
N HIS A 317 -15.25 -7.94 2.79
CA HIS A 317 -16.26 -8.94 2.40
C HIS A 317 -17.48 -9.05 3.33
N GLN A 318 -17.70 -8.04 4.19
CA GLN A 318 -18.79 -8.08 5.16
C GLN A 318 -20.16 -8.10 4.48
N SER A 319 -21.10 -8.89 5.00
CA SER A 319 -22.50 -8.87 4.55
C SER A 319 -23.24 -7.63 5.06
N ARG A 320 -22.80 -7.11 6.20
CA ARG A 320 -23.34 -5.93 6.86
C ARG A 320 -22.24 -5.15 7.54
N VAL A 321 -22.26 -3.83 7.37
CA VAL A 321 -21.42 -2.88 8.11
C VAL A 321 -22.32 -2.09 9.06
N VAL A 322 -21.93 -1.96 10.33
CA VAL A 322 -22.75 -1.29 11.38
C VAL A 322 -22.08 -0.04 11.97
N VAL A 323 -20.91 0.34 11.44
CA VAL A 323 -20.18 1.55 11.83
C VAL A 323 -20.11 2.54 10.68
N LYS A 324 -19.76 3.79 10.96
CA LYS A 324 -19.66 4.88 9.97
C LYS A 324 -18.31 5.63 10.04
N PRO A 325 -17.84 6.26 8.95
CA PRO A 325 -16.64 7.10 9.00
C PRO A 325 -16.74 8.18 10.09
N GLY A 326 -15.61 8.46 10.75
CA GLY A 326 -15.51 9.37 11.89
C GLY A 326 -15.85 8.74 13.25
N GLN A 327 -16.46 7.56 13.28
CA GLN A 327 -16.80 6.88 14.53
C GLN A 327 -15.54 6.40 15.27
N LYS A 328 -15.40 6.78 16.54
CA LYS A 328 -14.44 6.14 17.45
C LYS A 328 -14.95 4.75 17.82
N VAL A 329 -14.06 3.78 17.81
CA VAL A 329 -14.36 2.39 18.17
C VAL A 329 -13.38 1.89 19.20
N THR A 330 -13.85 1.01 20.08
CA THR A 330 -13.00 0.33 21.06
C THR A 330 -12.71 -1.11 20.64
N ARG A 331 -11.55 -1.65 21.03
CA ARG A 331 -11.17 -3.06 20.86
C ARG A 331 -12.32 -4.00 21.25
N GLY A 332 -12.67 -4.91 20.37
CA GLY A 332 -13.75 -5.88 20.56
C GLY A 332 -15.14 -5.36 20.20
N GLN A 333 -15.29 -4.08 19.85
CA GLN A 333 -16.56 -3.54 19.38
C GLN A 333 -16.94 -4.16 18.03
N LYS A 334 -18.22 -4.51 17.85
CA LYS A 334 -18.76 -5.01 16.59
C LYS A 334 -18.70 -3.92 15.52
N LEU A 335 -18.07 -4.25 14.39
CA LEU A 335 -17.95 -3.41 13.19
C LEU A 335 -18.97 -3.78 12.11
N GLY A 336 -19.36 -5.05 12.10
CA GLY A 336 -20.28 -5.61 11.13
C GLY A 336 -20.33 -7.12 11.23
N GLU A 337 -20.60 -7.78 10.11
CA GLU A 337 -20.84 -9.21 10.03
C GLU A 337 -20.12 -9.82 8.84
N VAL A 338 -19.51 -10.98 9.05
CA VAL A 338 -18.87 -11.77 8.00
C VAL A 338 -19.86 -12.01 6.86
N GLY A 339 -19.36 -11.94 5.64
CA GLY A 339 -20.12 -12.24 4.44
C GLY A 339 -19.24 -12.76 3.31
N THR A 340 -19.72 -12.59 2.08
CA THR A 340 -19.04 -12.98 0.85
C THR A 340 -19.22 -11.92 -0.24
N THR A 341 -19.18 -10.64 0.14
CA THR A 341 -19.40 -9.52 -0.78
C THR A 341 -18.11 -9.09 -1.48
N GLY A 342 -18.23 -8.49 -2.67
CA GLY A 342 -17.08 -8.08 -3.49
C GLY A 342 -16.29 -9.26 -4.03
N LEU A 343 -14.96 -9.13 -4.06
CA LEU A 343 -14.01 -10.11 -4.58
C LEU A 343 -13.81 -11.27 -3.58
N SER A 344 -14.83 -12.10 -3.41
CA SER A 344 -14.82 -13.24 -2.49
C SER A 344 -15.40 -14.50 -3.15
N ALA A 345 -14.83 -15.66 -2.81
CA ALA A 345 -15.28 -16.97 -3.29
C ALA A 345 -16.09 -17.77 -2.23
N GLY A 346 -16.34 -17.19 -1.05
CA GLY A 346 -17.12 -17.81 0.01
C GLY A 346 -17.07 -17.03 1.34
N PRO A 347 -17.91 -17.37 2.32
CA PRO A 347 -17.98 -16.64 3.59
C PRO A 347 -16.66 -16.66 4.40
N HIS A 348 -16.03 -15.49 4.54
CA HIS A 348 -14.83 -15.32 5.36
C HIS A 348 -14.62 -13.85 5.74
N LEU A 349 -13.80 -13.60 6.77
CA LEU A 349 -13.18 -12.30 7.00
C LEU A 349 -11.80 -12.29 6.36
N HIS A 350 -11.58 -11.36 5.43
CA HIS A 350 -10.22 -10.98 5.02
C HIS A 350 -9.79 -9.77 5.86
N LEU A 351 -8.75 -9.97 6.67
CA LEU A 351 -8.19 -8.96 7.57
C LEU A 351 -6.81 -8.54 7.08
N GLU A 352 -6.60 -7.24 6.93
CA GLU A 352 -5.27 -6.66 6.69
C GLU A 352 -4.85 -5.77 7.86
N MET A 353 -3.57 -5.79 8.17
CA MET A 353 -2.90 -4.84 9.06
C MET A 353 -1.86 -4.08 8.25
N ARG A 354 -2.00 -2.76 8.13
CA ARG A 354 -1.14 -1.95 7.27
C ARG A 354 -0.39 -0.87 8.04
N VAL A 355 0.93 -0.83 7.87
CA VAL A 355 1.79 0.25 8.36
C VAL A 355 2.08 1.19 7.21
N ARG A 356 1.63 2.43 7.32
CA ARG A 356 1.75 3.47 6.28
C ARG A 356 1.25 3.02 4.90
N GLY A 357 0.23 2.17 4.91
CA GLY A 357 -0.39 1.59 3.72
C GLY A 357 0.29 0.34 3.15
N GLU A 358 1.40 -0.12 3.72
CA GLU A 358 2.02 -1.39 3.36
C GLU A 358 1.47 -2.51 4.22
N SER A 359 1.12 -3.64 3.59
CA SER A 359 0.56 -4.77 4.32
C SER A 359 1.62 -5.50 5.11
N THR A 360 1.25 -5.83 6.34
CA THR A 360 2.08 -6.58 7.28
C THR A 360 1.29 -7.76 7.81
N ASN A 361 2.01 -8.79 8.26
CA ASN A 361 1.39 -10.01 8.74
C ASN A 361 0.43 -9.75 9.92
N PRO A 362 -0.89 -9.94 9.77
CA PRO A 362 -1.85 -9.70 10.85
C PRO A 362 -1.55 -10.52 12.11
N ALA A 363 -1.01 -11.73 11.97
CA ALA A 363 -0.67 -12.59 13.10
C ALA A 363 0.41 -11.97 14.00
N GLY A 364 1.34 -11.19 13.43
CA GLY A 364 2.39 -10.50 14.19
C GLY A 364 1.85 -9.46 15.17
N TRP A 365 0.65 -8.92 14.91
CA TRP A 365 0.04 -7.89 15.74
C TRP A 365 -0.70 -8.45 16.96
N MET A 366 -1.31 -9.63 16.82
CA MET A 366 -2.25 -10.19 17.80
C MET A 366 -1.58 -10.55 19.13
N ASN A 367 -2.36 -10.44 20.22
CA ASN A 367 -1.98 -10.82 21.58
C ASN A 367 -0.71 -10.14 22.12
N ARG A 368 -0.31 -9.02 21.51
CA ARG A 368 0.86 -8.25 21.89
C ARG A 368 0.54 -6.77 21.99
N LEU A 369 1.05 -6.11 23.03
CA LEU A 369 1.08 -4.65 23.10
C LEU A 369 2.27 -4.13 22.27
N TRP A 370 1.98 -3.18 21.40
CA TRP A 370 2.96 -2.46 20.58
C TRP A 370 3.08 -1.03 21.15
N PRO A 371 4.21 -0.57 21.68
CA PRO A 371 5.34 -1.33 22.20
C PRO A 371 5.00 -1.86 23.61
N ARG A 372 5.59 -3.01 23.99
CA ARG A 372 5.71 -3.41 25.40
C ARG A 372 6.36 -2.33 26.23
#